data_AF-A0A821BMM5-F1
#
_entry.id   AF-A0A821BMM5-F1
#
_cell.length_a   1.000
_cell.length_b   1.000
_cell.length_c   1.000
_cell.angle_alpha   90.00
_cell.angle_beta   90.00
_cell.angle_gamma   90.00
#
_symmetry.space_group_name_H-M   'P 1'
#
loop_
_entity.id
_entity.type
_entity.pdbx_description
1 polymer ?
#
loop_
_entity_poly.entity_id
_entity_poly.type
_entity_poly.pdbx_seq_one_letter_code
_entity_poly.pdbx_strand_id
1 'polypeptide(L)'
;TIGNVKRSRQHSRPQGNGIHHIDRHLIQMVIGQVVLIMVSYIPNTIQRIYLVLTLDLEKTPLRLQTEILTGEVTLLLTTLQSSLSFYIYATTGGTLFRQTLKKIFIGGFSRYCHFVENSHAEENLELRQLKNNIE
;
A
#
# COMPACT_ATOMS: atom_id res chain seq x y z
N THR A 1 46.26 47.54 10.76
CA THR A 1 45.64 46.64 9.78
C THR A 1 44.32 46.15 10.33
N ILE A 2 43.24 46.53 9.66
CA ILE A 2 41.86 46.20 9.99
C ILE A 2 41.62 44.73 9.64
N GLY A 3 41.24 43.92 10.64
CA GLY A 3 40.87 42.51 10.47
C GLY A 3 39.49 42.27 11.06
N ASN A 4 38.48 42.64 10.27
CA ASN A 4 37.06 42.62 10.58
C ASN A 4 36.55 41.17 10.74
N VAL A 5 36.39 40.68 11.97
CA VAL A 5 35.82 39.34 12.23
C VAL A 5 34.31 39.41 12.01
N LYS A 6 33.93 39.05 10.79
CA LYS A 6 32.56 38.96 10.28
C LYS A 6 31.78 37.97 11.14
N ARG A 7 30.84 38.50 11.93
CA ARG A 7 29.72 37.76 12.54
C ARG A 7 28.98 36.97 11.46
N SER A 8 29.13 35.64 11.46
CA SER A 8 28.21 34.76 10.73
C SER A 8 26.92 34.66 11.51
N ARG A 9 25.99 35.54 11.14
CA ARG A 9 24.57 35.44 11.45
C ARG A 9 23.96 34.24 10.71
N GLN A 10 22.99 33.64 11.37
CA GLN A 10 21.82 32.98 10.78
C GLN A 10 22.02 31.69 9.98
N HIS A 11 21.69 30.57 10.61
CA HIS A 11 20.60 29.76 10.06
C HIS A 11 19.83 29.02 11.15
N SER A 12 18.98 29.76 11.86
CA SER A 12 17.85 29.18 12.58
C SER A 12 16.96 28.49 11.54
N ARG A 13 16.99 27.16 11.49
CA ARG A 13 15.92 26.37 10.86
C ARG A 13 14.93 26.01 11.96
N PRO A 14 13.75 26.66 12.05
CA PRO A 14 12.65 26.08 12.79
C PRO A 14 12.04 24.96 11.94
N GLN A 15 12.67 23.77 11.95
CA GLN A 15 12.01 22.54 11.49
C GLN A 15 11.21 21.98 12.67
N GLY A 16 10.06 22.58 12.95
CA GLY A 16 9.22 22.17 14.08
C GLY A 16 7.73 21.98 13.78
N ASN A 17 7.19 22.52 12.68
CA ASN A 17 5.74 22.59 12.48
C ASN A 17 5.18 21.74 11.33
N GLY A 18 6.01 20.93 10.65
CA GLY A 18 5.56 20.08 9.54
C GLY A 18 4.85 18.79 9.96
N ILE A 19 5.08 18.32 11.20
CA ILE A 19 4.59 17.01 11.67
C ILE A 19 3.09 17.04 11.97
N HIS A 20 2.60 18.10 12.62
CA HIS A 20 1.20 18.22 13.03
C HIS A 20 0.19 18.27 11.86
N HIS A 21 0.60 18.76 10.70
CA HIS A 21 -0.27 18.82 9.52
C HIS A 21 -0.44 17.46 8.84
N ILE A 22 0.61 16.62 8.87
CA ILE A 22 0.58 15.27 8.30
C ILE A 22 -0.39 14.40 9.10
N ASP A 23 -0.39 14.53 10.43
CA ASP A 23 -1.26 13.74 11.31
C ASP A 23 -2.76 14.06 11.11
N ARG A 24 -3.11 15.34 10.90
CA ARG A 24 -4.52 15.72 10.63
C ARG A 24 -5.05 15.16 9.32
N HIS A 25 -4.25 15.19 8.26
CA HIS A 25 -4.65 14.61 6.97
C HIS A 25 -4.80 13.09 7.04
N LEU A 26 -3.91 12.42 7.80
CA LEU A 26 -3.99 10.98 8.00
C LEU A 26 -5.25 10.58 8.78
N ILE A 27 -5.60 11.32 9.83
CA ILE A 27 -6.83 11.10 10.61
C ILE A 27 -8.07 11.33 9.76
N GLN A 28 -8.12 12.41 8.97
CA GLN A 28 -9.26 12.71 8.09
C GLN A 28 -9.46 11.61 7.02
N MET A 29 -8.36 11.07 6.50
CA MET A 29 -8.39 9.93 5.57
C MET A 29 -8.94 8.66 6.22
N VAL A 30 -8.46 8.31 7.42
CA VAL A 30 -8.94 7.14 8.16
C VAL A 30 -10.43 7.27 8.47
N ILE A 31 -10.88 8.45 8.91
CA ILE A 31 -12.30 8.71 9.15
C ILE A 31 -13.11 8.56 7.85
N GLY A 32 -12.63 9.11 6.73
CA GLY A 32 -13.28 8.96 5.43
C GLY A 32 -13.38 7.49 4.99
N GLN A 33 -12.32 6.71 5.18
CA GLN A 33 -12.35 5.26 4.97
C GLN A 33 -13.42 4.61 5.85
N VAL A 34 -13.38 4.82 7.17
CA VAL A 34 -14.31 4.21 8.13
C VAL A 34 -15.77 4.48 7.75
N VAL A 35 -16.09 5.72 7.35
CA VAL A 35 -17.44 6.08 6.88
C VAL A 35 -17.81 5.30 5.60
N LEU A 36 -16.89 5.22 4.64
CA LEU A 36 -17.11 4.50 3.39
C LEU A 36 -17.28 2.98 3.61
N ILE A 37 -16.51 2.41 4.54
CA ILE A 37 -16.66 1.02 4.99
C ILE A 37 -18.07 0.85 5.57
N MET A 38 -18.46 1.68 6.53
CA MET A 38 -19.75 1.57 7.21
C MET A 38 -20.92 1.63 6.22
N VAL A 39 -20.90 2.61 5.31
CA VAL A 39 -21.96 2.77 4.29
C VAL A 39 -22.02 1.56 3.35
N SER A 40 -20.88 0.94 3.03
CA SER A 40 -20.83 -0.24 2.15
C SER A 40 -21.16 -1.56 2.88
N TYR A 41 -20.86 -1.64 4.18
CA TYR A 41 -21.07 -2.86 4.97
C TYR A 41 -22.53 -3.06 5.37
N ILE A 42 -23.28 -1.98 5.57
CA ILE A 42 -24.71 -2.02 5.90
C ILE A 42 -25.53 -2.77 4.83
N PRO A 43 -25.51 -2.38 3.53
CA PRO A 43 -26.29 -3.08 2.51
C PRO A 43 -25.83 -4.53 2.34
N ASN A 44 -24.53 -4.82 2.45
CA ASN A 44 -24.00 -6.18 2.41
C ASN A 44 -24.56 -7.05 3.55
N THR A 45 -24.55 -6.52 4.77
CA THR A 45 -25.04 -7.24 5.96
C THR A 45 -26.54 -7.49 5.86
N ILE A 46 -27.31 -6.49 5.43
CA ILE A 46 -28.76 -6.64 5.20
C ILE A 46 -29.03 -7.72 4.14
N GLN A 47 -28.29 -7.71 3.01
CA GLN A 47 -28.43 -8.71 1.96
C GLN A 47 -28.09 -10.11 2.46
N ARG A 48 -27.02 -10.28 3.24
CA ARG A 48 -26.65 -11.58 3.83
C ARG A 48 -27.71 -12.10 4.79
N ILE A 49 -28.20 -11.25 5.69
CA ILE A 49 -29.27 -11.63 6.64
C ILE A 49 -30.51 -12.06 5.86
N TYR A 50 -30.88 -11.30 4.83
CA TYR A 50 -32.00 -11.64 3.96
C TYR A 50 -31.80 -12.99 3.24
N LEU A 51 -30.60 -13.25 2.72
CA LEU A 51 -30.26 -14.54 2.08
C LEU A 51 -30.44 -15.71 3.05
N VAL A 52 -29.96 -15.57 4.29
CA VAL A 52 -30.07 -16.61 5.33
C VAL A 52 -31.52 -16.83 5.75
N LEU A 53 -32.29 -15.75 5.92
CA LEU A 53 -33.71 -15.85 6.33
C LEU A 53 -34.62 -16.40 5.23
N THR A 54 -34.22 -16.30 3.96
CA THR A 54 -35.03 -16.72 2.80
C THR A 54 -34.49 -17.96 2.09
N LEU A 55 -33.65 -18.75 2.77
CA LEU A 55 -33.07 -19.99 2.24
C LEU A 55 -34.14 -21.00 1.78
N ASP A 56 -35.23 -21.12 2.55
CA ASP A 56 -36.28 -22.12 2.30
C ASP A 56 -37.46 -21.60 1.46
N LEU A 57 -37.44 -20.33 1.05
CA LEU A 57 -38.49 -19.77 0.21
C LEU A 57 -38.15 -19.95 -1.27
N GLU A 58 -39.09 -20.50 -2.05
CA GLU A 58 -38.99 -20.52 -3.51
C GLU A 58 -38.85 -19.10 -4.06
N LYS A 59 -37.75 -18.85 -4.79
CA LYS A 59 -37.42 -17.54 -5.35
C LYS A 59 -37.86 -17.48 -6.81
N THR A 60 -38.51 -16.38 -7.17
CA THR A 60 -38.79 -16.08 -8.58
C THR A 60 -37.49 -15.82 -9.35
N PRO A 61 -37.40 -16.12 -10.66
CA PRO A 61 -36.18 -15.92 -11.44
C PRO A 61 -35.71 -14.47 -11.45
N LEU A 62 -36.65 -13.52 -11.40
CA LEU A 62 -36.35 -12.09 -11.34
C LEU A 62 -35.70 -11.70 -10.00
N ARG A 63 -36.16 -12.29 -8.88
CA ARG A 63 -35.59 -12.09 -7.54
C ARG A 63 -34.18 -12.68 -7.43
N LEU A 64 -33.94 -13.82 -8.06
CA LEU A 64 -32.62 -14.45 -8.15
C LEU A 64 -31.62 -13.55 -8.90
N GLN A 65 -32.01 -12.98 -10.04
CA GLN A 65 -31.15 -12.06 -10.79
C GLN A 65 -30.82 -10.79 -10.00
N THR A 66 -31.79 -10.22 -9.27
CA THR A 66 -31.52 -9.07 -8.41
C THR A 66 -30.57 -9.39 -7.25
N GLU A 67 -30.66 -10.57 -6.65
CA GLU A 67 -29.73 -11.00 -5.59
C GLU A 67 -28.30 -11.13 -6.13
N ILE A 68 -28.12 -11.75 -7.30
CA ILE A 68 -26.82 -11.91 -7.94
C ILE A 68 -26.22 -10.54 -8.27
N LEU A 69 -27.00 -9.65 -8.91
CA LEU A 69 -26.53 -8.30 -9.25
C LEU A 69 -26.10 -7.52 -8.01
N THR A 70 -26.88 -7.59 -6.93
CA THR A 70 -26.57 -6.90 -5.68
C THR A 70 -25.30 -7.47 -5.03
N GLY A 71 -25.09 -8.80 -5.12
CA GLY A 71 -23.87 -9.45 -4.67
C GLY A 71 -22.63 -8.99 -5.44
N GLU A 72 -22.70 -8.96 -6.76
CA GLU A 72 -21.60 -8.49 -7.63
C GLU A 72 -21.26 -7.02 -7.41
N VAL A 73 -22.28 -6.15 -7.29
CA VAL A 73 -22.08 -4.73 -6.98
C VAL A 73 -21.39 -4.55 -5.63
N THR A 74 -21.80 -5.32 -4.63
CA THR A 74 -21.21 -5.27 -3.29
C THR A 74 -19.75 -5.76 -3.29
N LEU A 75 -19.46 -6.80 -4.05
CA LEU A 75 -18.09 -7.29 -4.24
C LEU A 75 -17.21 -6.24 -4.90
N LEU A 76 -17.71 -5.61 -5.96
CA LEU A 76 -17.03 -4.54 -6.68
C LEU A 76 -16.74 -3.32 -5.78
N LEU A 77 -17.71 -2.91 -4.97
CA LEU A 77 -17.55 -1.87 -3.94
C LEU A 77 -16.47 -2.21 -2.92
N THR A 78 -16.42 -3.47 -2.47
CA THR A 78 -15.42 -3.93 -1.50
C THR A 78 -14.01 -3.91 -2.10
N THR A 79 -13.84 -4.39 -3.34
CA THR A 79 -12.55 -4.28 -4.04
C THR A 79 -12.14 -2.84 -4.29
N LEU A 80 -13.07 -1.98 -4.71
CA LEU A 80 -12.81 -0.56 -4.90
C LEU A 80 -12.36 0.09 -3.59
N GLN A 81 -12.99 -0.24 -2.47
CA GLN A 81 -12.62 0.28 -1.16
C GLN A 81 -11.18 -0.10 -0.77
N SER A 82 -10.77 -1.35 -1.03
CA SER A 82 -9.38 -1.79 -0.82
C SER A 82 -8.40 -1.03 -1.71
N SER A 83 -8.74 -0.82 -2.97
CA SER A 83 -7.92 -0.04 -3.91
C SER A 83 -7.87 1.45 -3.57
N LEU A 84 -8.98 2.04 -3.14
CA LEU A 84 -9.09 3.45 -2.74
C LEU A 84 -8.27 3.73 -1.49
N SER A 85 -8.29 2.80 -0.53
CA SER A 85 -7.49 2.85 0.68
C SER A 85 -5.99 2.97 0.37
N PHE A 86 -5.52 2.13 -0.56
CA PHE A 86 -4.15 2.18 -1.06
C PHE A 86 -3.88 3.46 -1.88
N TYR A 87 -4.81 3.86 -2.74
CA TYR A 87 -4.65 5.03 -3.59
C TYR A 87 -4.58 6.32 -2.77
N ILE A 88 -5.45 6.50 -1.77
CA ILE A 88 -5.44 7.67 -0.89
C ILE A 88 -4.17 7.63 -0.01
N TYR A 89 -3.73 6.47 0.47
CA TYR A 89 -2.45 6.34 1.17
C TYR A 89 -1.27 6.77 0.27
N ALA A 90 -1.29 6.33 -1.00
CA ALA A 90 -0.25 6.60 -1.96
C ALA A 90 -0.22 8.06 -2.46
N THR A 91 -1.38 8.70 -2.56
CA THR A 91 -1.52 10.09 -3.03
C THR A 91 -1.38 11.10 -1.90
N THR A 92 -1.99 10.88 -0.74
CA THR A 92 -1.92 11.78 0.42
C THR A 92 -0.59 11.64 1.17
N GLY A 93 0.01 10.45 1.21
CA GLY A 93 1.39 10.24 1.68
C GLY A 93 2.47 10.70 0.69
N GLY A 94 2.11 11.48 -0.34
CA GLY A 94 2.77 11.58 -1.64
C GLY A 94 4.29 11.83 -1.68
N THR A 95 4.91 12.45 -0.68
CA THR A 95 6.39 12.57 -0.61
C THR A 95 7.03 11.46 0.22
N LEU A 96 6.52 11.19 1.41
CA LEU A 96 7.07 10.17 2.32
C LEU A 96 6.85 8.75 1.79
N PHE A 97 5.66 8.46 1.28
CA PHE A 97 5.34 7.16 0.70
C PHE A 97 6.13 6.90 -0.59
N ARG A 98 6.24 7.90 -1.47
CA ARG A 98 7.07 7.77 -2.69
C ARG A 98 8.56 7.59 -2.36
N GLN A 99 9.07 8.26 -1.33
CA GLN A 99 10.45 8.06 -0.87
C GLN A 99 10.66 6.67 -0.29
N THR A 100 9.73 6.18 0.52
CA THR A 100 9.80 4.83 1.12
C THR A 100 9.64 3.75 0.06
N LEU A 101 8.67 3.87 -0.85
CA LEU A 101 8.52 2.95 -1.98
C LEU A 101 9.77 2.94 -2.86
N LYS A 102 10.33 4.12 -3.18
CA LYS A 102 11.56 4.20 -3.96
C LYS A 102 12.73 3.55 -3.23
N LYS A 103 12.82 3.69 -1.91
CA LYS A 103 13.80 2.98 -1.08
C LYS A 103 13.61 1.46 -1.09
N ILE A 104 12.38 0.98 -0.98
CA ILE A 104 12.06 -0.45 -0.96
C ILE A 104 12.30 -1.07 -2.34
N PHE A 105 11.84 -0.42 -3.41
CA PHE A 105 12.05 -0.91 -4.77
C PHE A 105 13.52 -0.87 -5.15
N ILE A 106 14.22 0.26 -4.97
CA ILE A 106 15.64 0.34 -5.36
C ILE A 106 16.52 -0.51 -4.44
N GLY A 107 16.27 -0.48 -3.13
CA GLY A 107 17.03 -1.28 -2.16
C GLY A 107 16.75 -2.78 -2.27
N GLY A 108 15.49 -3.15 -2.54
CA GLY A 108 15.09 -4.54 -2.76
C GLY A 108 15.63 -5.09 -4.08
N PHE A 109 15.54 -4.32 -5.16
CA PHE A 109 16.07 -4.71 -6.47
C PHE A 109 17.60 -4.79 -6.46
N SER A 110 18.28 -3.85 -5.78
CA SER A 110 19.73 -3.90 -5.61
C SER A 110 20.18 -5.11 -4.78
N ARG A 111 19.44 -5.51 -3.74
CA ARG A 111 19.71 -6.76 -3.01
C ARG A 111 19.45 -7.99 -3.86
N TYR A 112 18.42 -7.97 -4.69
CA TYR A 112 18.08 -9.10 -5.55
C TYR A 112 19.16 -9.31 -6.62
N CYS A 113 19.62 -8.24 -7.27
CA CYS A 113 20.75 -8.32 -8.22
C CYS A 113 22.04 -8.79 -7.56
N HIS A 114 22.37 -8.28 -6.37
CA HIS A 114 23.55 -8.74 -5.63
C HIS A 114 23.44 -10.22 -5.19
N PHE A 115 22.23 -10.68 -4.89
CA PHE A 115 22.01 -12.08 -4.54
C PHE A 115 22.17 -13.00 -5.75
N VAL A 116 21.60 -12.63 -6.90
CA VAL A 116 21.74 -13.39 -8.15
C VAL A 116 23.18 -13.45 -8.64
N GLU A 117 23.93 -12.35 -8.53
CA GLU A 117 25.33 -12.29 -8.94
C GLU A 117 26.23 -13.17 -8.05
N ASN A 118 25.96 -13.23 -6.75
CA ASN A 118 26.66 -14.14 -5.85
C ASN A 118 26.34 -15.61 -6.12
N SER A 119 25.08 -15.96 -6.44
CA SER A 119 24.73 -17.34 -6.81
C SER A 119 25.47 -17.82 -8.07
N HIS A 120 25.57 -16.97 -9.09
CA HIS A 120 26.31 -17.31 -10.31
C HIS A 120 27.83 -17.39 -10.08
N ALA A 121 28.37 -16.63 -9.13
CA ALA A 121 29.79 -16.69 -8.79
C ALA A 121 30.17 -18.03 -8.11
N GLU A 122 29.31 -18.56 -7.23
CA GLU A 122 29.53 -19.86 -6.58
C GLU A 122 29.47 -21.03 -7.57
N GLU A 123 28.49 -21.06 -8.48
CA GLU A 123 28.36 -22.13 -9.48
C GLU A 123 29.59 -22.18 -10.42
N ASN A 124 30.12 -21.01 -10.81
CA ASN A 124 31.32 -20.94 -11.64
C ASN A 124 32.60 -21.37 -10.89
N LEU A 125 32.65 -21.23 -9.57
CA LEU A 125 33.78 -21.69 -8.77
C LEU A 125 33.79 -23.22 -8.66
N GLU A 126 32.64 -23.84 -8.43
CA GLU A 126 32.50 -25.30 -8.37
C GLU A 126 32.86 -25.95 -9.71
N LEU A 127 32.41 -25.39 -10.83
CA LEU A 127 32.76 -25.87 -12.17
C LEU A 127 34.26 -25.78 -12.46
N ARG A 128 34.94 -24.74 -11.97
CA ARG A 128 36.40 -24.60 -12.09
C ARG A 128 37.15 -25.62 -11.25
N GLN A 129 36.67 -25.92 -10.04
CA GLN A 129 37.28 -26.96 -9.19
C GLN A 129 37.11 -28.36 -9.78
N LEU A 130 35.93 -28.67 -10.35
CA LEU A 130 35.69 -29.93 -11.05
C LEU A 130 36.62 -30.08 -12.26
N LYS A 131 36.79 -29.01 -13.05
CA LYS A 131 37.67 -29.04 -14.21
C LYS A 131 39.14 -29.29 -13.84
N ASN A 132 39.63 -28.63 -12.79
CA ASN A 132 41.01 -28.80 -12.31
C ASN A 132 41.30 -30.17 -11.67
N ASN A 133 40.27 -30.94 -11.28
CA ASN A 133 40.43 -32.29 -10.75
C ASN A 133 40.42 -33.38 -11.84
N ILE A 134 40.06 -33.02 -13.08
CA ILE A 134 39.99 -33.95 -14.22
C ILE A 134 41.26 -33.87 -15.10
N GLU A 135 41.97 -32.74 -15.10
CA GLU A 135 43.31 -32.59 -15.70
C GLU A 135 44.43 -33.03 -14.75
#